data_AF-A0A7S3GTY0-F1
#
_entry.id   AF-A0A7S3GTY0-F1
#
_cell.length_a   1.000
_cell.length_b   1.000
_cell.length_c   1.000
_cell.angle_alpha   90.00
_cell.angle_beta   90.00
_cell.angle_gamma   90.00
#
_symmetry.space_group_name_H-M   'P 1'
#
loop_
_entity.id
_entity.type
_entity.pdbx_description
1 polymer ?
#
loop_
_entity_poly.entity_id
_entity_poly.type
_entity_poly.pdbx_seq_one_letter_code
_entity_poly.pdbx_strand_id
1 'polypeptide(L)'
;SGIAYTTGQPYVACSKDTSDGLCGHADFSCSAINTARTCGTFGQACVGLNRYPNATIAEYGTIQGKDAMMKEIFNRGPISCGVDAGKILNYTGGIVTAKGEEIDHSISVVGWGTDSAEGLFWIVRNSWGEYWGEHGYFYVKSGALKLEEGSCSWATPKDFTAPEKSNQFHCFEGGDNCKAAVELSEIIV
;
A
#
# COMPACT_ATOMS: atom_id res chain seq x y z
N SER A 1 -0.67 -1.19 -2.27
CA SER A 1 0.79 -1.15 -1.97
C SER A 1 1.54 -0.79 -3.24
N GLY A 2 2.00 0.46 -3.34
CA GLY A 2 2.82 0.94 -4.46
C GLY A 2 4.23 0.40 -4.36
N ILE A 3 4.82 0.04 -5.49
CA ILE A 3 6.25 -0.28 -5.58
C ILE A 3 6.99 1.04 -5.31
N ALA A 4 7.77 1.09 -4.24
CA ALA A 4 8.70 2.20 -4.03
C ALA A 4 9.67 2.20 -5.21
N TYR A 5 9.62 3.25 -6.05
CA TYR A 5 10.69 3.51 -7.00
C TYR A 5 12.01 3.63 -6.22
N THR A 6 13.12 3.28 -6.86
CA THR A 6 14.49 3.23 -6.29
C THR A 6 14.97 4.53 -5.63
N THR A 7 14.23 5.63 -5.74
CA THR A 7 14.50 6.93 -5.12
C THR A 7 13.43 7.37 -4.12
N GLY A 8 12.38 6.58 -3.92
CA GLY A 8 11.35 6.84 -2.91
C GLY A 8 11.76 6.22 -1.58
N GLN A 9 11.47 6.92 -0.47
CA GLN A 9 11.49 6.27 0.84
C GLN A 9 10.59 5.02 0.77
N PRO A 10 11.00 3.87 1.33
CA PRO A 10 10.09 2.76 1.47
C PRO A 10 8.84 3.27 2.19
N TYR A 11 7.66 2.83 1.77
CA TYR A 11 6.43 3.17 2.48
C TYR A 11 6.55 2.66 3.91
N VAL A 12 6.83 3.56 4.85
CA VAL A 12 6.87 3.28 6.28
C VAL A 12 5.48 3.61 6.81
N ALA A 13 4.75 2.59 7.24
CA ALA A 13 3.40 2.72 7.80
C ALA A 13 3.41 3.29 9.23
N CYS A 14 4.12 4.40 9.44
CA CYS A 14 4.17 5.11 10.72
C CYS A 14 3.31 6.38 10.65
N SER A 15 2.78 6.77 11.80
CA SER A 15 2.11 8.04 11.99
C SER A 15 2.67 8.73 13.22
N LYS A 16 2.40 10.03 13.38
CA LYS A 16 2.75 10.78 14.60
C LYS A 16 2.22 10.15 15.90
N ASP A 17 1.16 9.33 15.79
CA ASP A 17 0.47 8.71 16.91
C ASP A 17 0.93 7.26 17.16
N THR A 18 1.89 6.76 16.35
CA THR A 18 2.40 5.39 16.44
C THR A 18 3.84 5.39 16.93
N SER A 19 4.12 4.66 18.01
CA SER A 19 5.47 4.51 18.57
C SER A 19 6.07 3.12 18.35
N ASP A 20 5.36 2.22 17.67
CA ASP A 20 5.79 0.84 17.45
C ASP A 20 7.03 0.73 16.55
N GLY A 21 7.96 -0.13 16.93
CA GLY A 21 9.15 -0.43 16.15
C GLY A 21 9.96 0.82 15.77
N LEU A 22 10.18 1.03 14.47
CA LEU A 22 10.93 2.18 13.95
C LEU A 22 10.17 3.51 14.09
N CYS A 23 8.85 3.49 14.34
CA CYS A 23 8.03 4.69 14.35
C CYS A 23 8.39 5.66 15.49
N GLY A 24 8.79 5.15 16.66
CA GLY A 24 9.19 5.98 17.80
C GLY A 24 10.57 6.65 17.66
N HIS A 25 11.33 6.34 16.61
CA HIS A 25 12.71 6.80 16.42
C HIS A 25 12.87 7.82 15.28
N ALA A 26 11.77 8.27 14.67
CA ALA A 26 11.77 9.31 13.65
C ALA A 26 10.52 10.19 13.75
N ASP A 27 10.61 11.39 13.17
CA ASP A 27 9.48 12.31 13.08
C ASP A 27 8.62 11.99 11.86
N PHE A 28 7.41 11.48 12.11
CA PHE A 28 6.39 11.18 11.10
C PHE A 28 5.25 12.20 11.11
N SER A 29 5.48 13.40 11.65
CA SER A 29 4.56 14.52 11.48
C SER A 29 4.35 14.83 9.99
N CYS A 30 3.15 15.24 9.62
CA CYS A 30 2.80 15.60 8.23
C CYS A 30 3.35 16.98 7.83
N SER A 31 4.64 17.22 8.08
CA SER A 31 5.35 18.41 7.60
C SER A 31 5.75 18.23 6.12
N ALA A 32 5.99 19.33 5.41
CA ALA A 32 6.43 19.25 4.01
C ALA A 32 7.73 18.44 3.86
N ILE A 33 8.70 18.63 4.77
CA ILE A 33 9.99 17.91 4.75
C ILE A 33 9.82 16.40 5.01
N ASN A 34 8.86 15.98 5.84
CA ASN A 34 8.62 14.56 6.11
C ASN A 34 7.72 13.90 5.06
N THR A 35 6.91 14.68 4.34
CA THR A 35 6.05 14.16 3.26
C THR A 35 6.83 13.95 1.96
N ALA A 36 7.57 14.97 1.53
CA ALA A 36 8.39 14.91 0.32
C ALA A 36 9.52 15.94 0.41
N ARG A 37 10.77 15.48 0.28
CA ARG A 37 11.95 16.35 0.34
C ARG A 37 12.92 16.07 -0.79
N THR A 38 13.71 17.08 -1.11
CA THR A 38 14.93 16.94 -1.91
C THR A 38 16.10 17.58 -1.17
N CYS A 39 17.32 17.12 -1.45
CA CYS A 39 18.55 17.65 -0.87
C CYS A 39 19.49 17.98 -2.02
N GLY A 40 19.95 19.23 -2.10
CA GLY A 40 20.92 19.63 -3.12
C GLY A 40 22.29 19.00 -2.85
N THR A 41 23.07 18.81 -3.92
CA THR A 41 24.47 18.36 -3.81
C THR A 41 25.35 19.44 -3.15
N PHE A 42 26.54 19.06 -2.69
CA PHE A 42 27.56 19.96 -2.11
C PHE A 42 27.16 20.62 -0.77
N GLY A 43 26.46 19.89 0.10
CA GLY A 43 26.16 20.34 1.46
C GLY A 43 25.00 21.35 1.55
N GLN A 44 24.20 21.47 0.49
CA GLN A 44 22.96 22.23 0.55
C GLN A 44 21.95 21.54 1.48
N ALA A 45 21.20 22.36 2.23
CA ALA A 45 20.17 21.84 3.13
C ALA A 45 19.03 21.19 2.34
N CYS A 46 18.42 20.15 2.93
CA CYS A 46 17.21 19.56 2.37
C CYS A 46 16.02 20.50 2.54
N VAL A 47 15.13 20.53 1.55
CA VAL A 47 13.91 21.35 1.57
C VAL A 47 12.68 20.48 1.35
N GLY A 48 11.59 20.84 2.02
CA GLY A 48 10.28 20.24 1.79
C GLY A 48 9.66 20.73 0.49
N LEU A 49 8.91 19.86 -0.19
CA LEU A 49 8.35 20.12 -1.51
C LEU A 49 6.84 20.38 -1.43
N ASN A 50 6.33 21.36 -2.19
CA ASN A 50 4.89 21.55 -2.39
C ASN A 50 4.34 20.85 -3.64
N ARG A 51 5.23 20.41 -4.53
CA ARG A 51 4.90 19.66 -5.74
C ARG A 51 5.82 18.46 -5.83
N TYR A 52 5.22 17.29 -5.96
CA TYR A 52 5.89 16.01 -6.09
C TYR A 52 4.91 15.01 -6.72
N PRO A 53 5.40 13.90 -7.31
CA PRO A 53 4.52 12.83 -7.75
C PRO A 53 3.67 12.34 -6.59
N ASN A 54 2.36 12.46 -6.72
CA ASN A 54 1.42 12.15 -5.66
C ASN A 54 0.27 11.29 -6.21
N ALA A 55 -0.33 10.49 -5.34
CA ALA A 55 -1.57 9.77 -5.60
C ALA A 55 -2.53 10.01 -4.44
N THR A 56 -3.75 10.41 -4.77
CA THR A 56 -4.80 10.74 -3.79
C THR A 56 -5.95 9.74 -3.89
N ILE A 57 -6.67 9.58 -2.79
CA ILE A 57 -7.80 8.66 -2.70
C ILE A 57 -9.10 9.47 -2.83
N ALA A 58 -10.04 8.99 -3.64
CA ALA A 58 -11.35 9.63 -3.82
C ALA A 58 -12.31 9.18 -2.72
N GLU A 59 -12.37 7.87 -2.52
CA GLU A 59 -13.22 7.19 -1.56
C GLU A 59 -12.49 5.93 -1.07
N TYR A 60 -12.81 5.54 0.15
CA TYR A 60 -12.32 4.32 0.76
C TYR A 60 -13.39 3.78 1.70
N GLY A 61 -13.30 2.50 2.03
CA GLY A 61 -14.22 1.88 2.96
C GLY A 61 -13.86 0.43 3.23
N THR A 62 -14.76 -0.25 3.93
CA THR A 62 -14.65 -1.67 4.24
C THR A 62 -15.78 -2.46 3.57
N ILE A 63 -15.50 -3.72 3.27
CA ILE A 63 -16.44 -4.71 2.73
C ILE A 63 -16.18 -6.05 3.38
N GLN A 64 -17.19 -6.92 3.34
CA GLN A 64 -17.11 -8.28 3.86
C GLN A 64 -17.93 -9.23 3.00
N GLY A 65 -17.46 -10.48 2.91
CA GLY A 65 -18.13 -11.55 2.20
C GLY A 65 -17.86 -11.58 0.70
N LYS A 66 -17.84 -12.80 0.14
CA LYS A 66 -17.44 -13.08 -1.25
C LYS A 66 -18.14 -12.21 -2.30
N ASP A 67 -19.46 -12.00 -2.20
CA ASP A 67 -20.21 -11.32 -3.25
C ASP A 67 -19.86 -9.82 -3.30
N ALA A 68 -19.62 -9.20 -2.14
CA ALA A 68 -19.19 -7.82 -2.06
C ALA A 68 -17.74 -7.66 -2.56
N MET A 69 -16.85 -8.57 -2.16
CA MET A 69 -15.46 -8.60 -2.62
C MET A 69 -15.36 -8.75 -4.14
N MET A 70 -16.09 -9.70 -4.74
CA MET A 70 -16.11 -9.90 -6.19
C MET A 70 -16.63 -8.65 -6.92
N LYS A 71 -17.72 -8.05 -6.43
CA LYS A 71 -18.28 -6.81 -7.00
C LYS A 71 -17.28 -5.66 -6.91
N GLU A 72 -16.60 -5.51 -5.78
CA GLU A 72 -15.60 -4.47 -5.59
C GLU A 72 -14.43 -4.66 -6.55
N ILE A 73 -13.85 -5.85 -6.58
CA ILE A 73 -12.70 -6.16 -7.41
C ILE A 73 -13.03 -6.00 -8.89
N PHE A 74 -14.21 -6.44 -9.32
CA PHE A 74 -14.67 -6.28 -10.70
C PHE A 74 -14.76 -4.81 -11.13
N ASN A 75 -15.37 -3.96 -10.29
CA ASN A 75 -15.70 -2.59 -10.67
C ASN A 75 -14.56 -1.60 -10.40
N ARG A 76 -13.79 -1.84 -9.34
CA ARG A 76 -12.89 -0.84 -8.75
C ARG A 76 -11.48 -1.36 -8.46
N GLY A 77 -11.22 -2.65 -8.73
CA GLY A 77 -9.88 -3.23 -8.66
C GLY A 77 -9.51 -3.82 -7.30
N PRO A 78 -8.22 -4.15 -7.08
CA PRO A 78 -7.79 -4.96 -5.95
C PRO A 78 -8.16 -4.37 -4.58
N ILE A 79 -8.44 -5.26 -3.64
CA ILE A 79 -8.76 -4.93 -2.24
C ILE A 79 -7.66 -5.42 -1.30
N SER A 80 -7.56 -4.85 -0.11
CA SER A 80 -6.68 -5.32 0.96
C SER A 80 -7.49 -6.11 1.97
N CYS A 81 -7.05 -7.31 2.35
CA CYS A 81 -7.73 -8.15 3.32
C CYS A 81 -6.73 -8.71 4.34
N GLY A 82 -7.26 -9.11 5.50
CA GLY A 82 -6.52 -9.91 6.47
C GLY A 82 -6.54 -11.39 6.09
N VAL A 83 -5.49 -12.13 6.45
CA VAL A 83 -5.39 -13.58 6.27
C VAL A 83 -4.60 -14.20 7.43
N ASP A 84 -4.83 -15.48 7.70
CA ASP A 84 -3.96 -16.30 8.55
C ASP A 84 -2.71 -16.73 7.74
N ALA A 85 -1.56 -16.10 8.04
CA ALA A 85 -0.29 -16.39 7.38
C ALA A 85 0.40 -17.66 7.93
N GLY A 86 0.06 -18.11 9.13
CA GLY A 86 0.66 -19.28 9.77
C GLY A 86 0.52 -20.55 8.92
N LYS A 87 -0.55 -20.66 8.13
CA LYS A 87 -0.81 -21.81 7.24
C LYS A 87 -0.10 -21.75 5.88
N ILE A 88 0.48 -20.62 5.50
CA ILE A 88 1.07 -20.41 4.17
C ILE A 88 2.59 -20.18 4.19
N LEU A 89 3.25 -20.28 5.35
CA LEU A 89 4.70 -20.07 5.48
C LEU A 89 5.53 -20.85 4.44
N ASN A 90 5.18 -22.13 4.22
CA ASN A 90 5.86 -23.03 3.28
C ASN A 90 5.09 -23.25 1.97
N TYR A 91 4.17 -22.36 1.62
CA TYR A 91 3.40 -22.47 0.38
C TYR A 91 4.30 -22.37 -0.86
N THR A 92 4.16 -23.33 -1.77
CA THR A 92 4.89 -23.37 -3.05
C THR A 92 3.98 -23.49 -4.27
N GLY A 93 2.68 -23.79 -4.09
CA GLY A 93 1.71 -23.85 -5.19
C GLY A 93 0.38 -24.51 -4.82
N GLY A 94 -0.62 -24.34 -5.70
CA GLY A 94 -1.95 -24.94 -5.58
C GLY A 94 -2.98 -24.08 -4.83
N ILE A 95 -4.17 -24.62 -4.59
CA ILE A 95 -5.23 -23.90 -3.86
C ILE A 95 -5.16 -24.25 -2.37
N VAL A 96 -4.95 -23.26 -1.52
CA VAL A 96 -4.94 -23.43 -0.08
C VAL A 96 -6.36 -23.63 0.42
N THR A 97 -6.59 -24.76 1.08
CA THR A 97 -7.90 -25.16 1.64
C THR A 97 -7.89 -25.21 3.17
N ALA A 98 -6.76 -24.88 3.80
CA ALA A 98 -6.61 -24.91 5.24
C ALA A 98 -7.55 -23.91 5.94
N LYS A 99 -8.14 -24.35 7.06
CA LYS A 99 -8.92 -23.48 7.93
C LYS A 99 -7.97 -22.50 8.66
N GLY A 100 -8.36 -21.23 8.75
CA GLY A 100 -7.63 -20.23 9.51
C GLY A 100 -8.04 -20.19 10.99
N GLU A 101 -7.12 -19.73 11.83
CA GLU A 101 -7.25 -19.62 13.28
C GLU A 101 -7.19 -18.15 13.72
N GLU A 102 -6.17 -17.42 13.31
CA GLU A 102 -5.94 -16.02 13.67
C GLU A 102 -5.53 -15.22 12.44
N ILE A 103 -6.09 -14.02 12.28
CA ILE A 103 -5.66 -13.10 11.22
C ILE A 103 -4.44 -12.34 11.77
N ASP A 104 -3.29 -12.57 11.16
CA ASP A 104 -2.01 -11.99 11.57
C ASP A 104 -1.27 -11.25 10.43
N HIS A 105 -1.81 -11.32 9.21
CA HIS A 105 -1.14 -10.76 8.03
C HIS A 105 -2.10 -10.04 7.08
N SER A 106 -1.58 -9.02 6.37
CA SER A 106 -2.34 -8.25 5.39
C SER A 106 -1.85 -8.57 3.97
N ILE A 107 -2.80 -8.83 3.08
CA ILE A 107 -2.56 -9.19 1.68
C ILE A 107 -3.39 -8.33 0.73
N SER A 108 -3.15 -8.47 -0.58
CA SER A 108 -4.00 -7.89 -1.61
C SER A 108 -4.70 -8.97 -2.41
N VAL A 109 -6.04 -8.95 -2.42
CA VAL A 109 -6.86 -9.83 -3.25
C VAL A 109 -7.07 -9.12 -4.58
N VAL A 110 -6.56 -9.73 -5.66
CA VAL A 110 -6.50 -9.10 -6.99
C VAL A 110 -7.52 -9.68 -7.96
N GLY A 111 -8.20 -10.77 -7.60
CA GLY A 111 -9.14 -11.47 -8.44
C GLY A 111 -9.65 -12.75 -7.80
N TRP A 112 -10.41 -13.51 -8.58
CA TRP A 112 -10.91 -14.82 -8.21
C TRP A 112 -10.99 -15.72 -9.45
N GLY A 113 -11.06 -17.02 -9.23
CA GLY A 113 -11.26 -18.03 -10.25
C GLY A 113 -12.18 -19.13 -9.75
N THR A 114 -12.44 -20.11 -10.60
CA THR A 114 -13.21 -21.30 -10.23
C THR A 114 -12.43 -22.54 -10.64
N ASP A 115 -12.24 -23.43 -9.68
CA ASP A 115 -11.68 -24.75 -9.88
C ASP A 115 -12.78 -25.82 -9.84
N SER A 116 -12.60 -26.89 -10.61
CA SER A 116 -13.58 -27.97 -10.71
C SER A 116 -13.75 -28.80 -9.43
N ALA A 117 -12.72 -28.90 -8.60
CA ALA A 117 -12.73 -29.65 -7.35
C ALA A 117 -12.95 -28.73 -6.14
N GLU A 118 -12.25 -27.60 -6.10
CA GLU A 118 -12.24 -26.71 -4.93
C GLU A 118 -13.28 -25.57 -5.01
N GLY A 119 -13.87 -25.34 -6.18
CA GLY A 119 -14.85 -24.28 -6.39
C GLY A 119 -14.21 -22.90 -6.47
N LEU A 120 -14.88 -21.89 -5.90
CA LEU A 120 -14.40 -20.50 -5.92
C LEU A 120 -13.08 -20.38 -5.14
N PHE A 121 -12.07 -19.76 -5.74
CA PHE A 121 -10.83 -19.40 -5.07
C PHE A 121 -10.43 -17.95 -5.35
N TRP A 122 -9.71 -17.34 -4.42
CA TRP A 122 -9.16 -16.00 -4.49
C TRP A 122 -7.75 -16.03 -5.05
N ILE A 123 -7.43 -15.06 -5.92
CA ILE A 123 -6.07 -14.79 -6.39
C ILE A 123 -5.49 -13.73 -5.47
N VAL A 124 -4.42 -14.09 -4.76
CA VAL A 124 -3.89 -13.25 -3.68
C VAL A 124 -2.43 -12.92 -3.95
N ARG A 125 -2.12 -11.62 -3.92
CA ARG A 125 -0.75 -11.09 -3.98
C ARG A 125 -0.19 -10.95 -2.57
N ASN A 126 0.95 -11.58 -2.32
CA ASN A 126 1.69 -11.47 -1.07
C ASN A 126 2.84 -10.43 -1.19
N SER A 127 3.51 -10.17 -0.06
CA SER A 127 4.62 -9.23 0.08
C SER A 127 5.93 -9.88 0.53
N TRP A 128 6.11 -11.19 0.29
CA TRP A 128 7.31 -11.96 0.67
C TRP A 128 8.28 -12.20 -0.51
N GLY A 129 8.11 -11.44 -1.59
CA GLY A 129 8.94 -11.53 -2.78
C GLY A 129 8.50 -12.61 -3.76
N GLU A 130 9.02 -12.54 -4.98
CA GLU A 130 8.63 -13.43 -6.08
C GLU A 130 9.13 -14.87 -5.91
N TYR A 131 10.13 -15.10 -5.07
CA TYR A 131 10.66 -16.43 -4.76
C TYR A 131 9.72 -17.30 -3.92
N TRP A 132 8.72 -16.67 -3.29
CA TRP A 132 7.75 -17.36 -2.45
C TRP A 132 6.47 -17.65 -3.26
N GLY A 133 5.88 -18.83 -3.03
CA GLY A 133 4.66 -19.25 -3.69
C GLY A 133 4.77 -19.30 -5.21
N GLU A 134 3.74 -18.81 -5.90
CA GLU A 134 3.69 -18.76 -7.35
C GLU A 134 4.00 -17.34 -7.81
N HIS A 135 5.29 -17.03 -7.96
CA HIS A 135 5.77 -15.68 -8.32
C HIS A 135 5.29 -14.58 -7.35
N GLY A 136 5.25 -14.88 -6.05
CA GLY A 136 4.76 -13.98 -5.01
C GLY A 136 3.23 -14.00 -4.82
N TYR A 137 2.52 -14.87 -5.54
CA TYR A 137 1.08 -15.09 -5.41
C TYR A 137 0.77 -16.44 -4.75
N PHE A 138 -0.46 -16.54 -4.27
CA PHE A 138 -1.04 -17.79 -3.80
C PHE A 138 -2.56 -17.79 -4.03
N TYR A 139 -3.15 -18.98 -4.06
CA TYR A 139 -4.59 -19.14 -4.25
C TYR A 139 -5.25 -19.66 -2.99
N VAL A 140 -6.38 -19.07 -2.63
CA VAL A 140 -7.09 -19.39 -1.37
C VAL A 140 -8.52 -19.79 -1.70
N LYS A 141 -8.92 -21.00 -1.30
CA LYS A 141 -10.32 -21.42 -1.45
C LYS A 141 -11.25 -20.47 -0.69
N SER A 142 -12.43 -20.22 -1.25
CA SER A 142 -13.45 -19.44 -0.56
C SER A 142 -13.80 -20.06 0.80
N GLY A 143 -13.80 -19.23 1.85
CA GLY A 143 -13.96 -19.67 3.25
C GLY A 143 -12.71 -20.25 3.93
N ALA A 144 -11.55 -20.31 3.26
CA ALA A 144 -10.28 -20.72 3.85
C ALA A 144 -9.51 -19.54 4.46
N LEU A 145 -8.57 -19.84 5.36
CA LEU A 145 -7.64 -18.88 5.99
C LEU A 145 -8.27 -17.62 6.64
N LYS A 146 -9.57 -17.64 6.93
CA LYS A 146 -10.35 -16.47 7.39
C LYS A 146 -10.31 -15.25 6.47
N LEU A 147 -9.90 -15.42 5.21
CA LEU A 147 -9.70 -14.31 4.26
C LEU A 147 -10.98 -13.49 4.06
N GLU A 148 -12.14 -14.16 4.02
CA GLU A 148 -13.45 -13.51 3.87
C GLU A 148 -14.08 -13.06 5.19
N GLU A 149 -13.54 -13.54 6.32
CA GLU A 149 -14.04 -13.22 7.66
C GLU A 149 -13.47 -11.89 8.17
N GLY A 150 -12.24 -11.55 7.77
CA GLY A 150 -11.64 -10.24 8.03
C GLY A 150 -12.36 -9.10 7.32
N SER A 151 -12.35 -7.90 7.89
CA SER A 151 -12.77 -6.69 7.18
C SER A 151 -11.77 -6.39 6.06
N CYS A 152 -12.18 -6.59 4.82
CA CYS A 152 -11.42 -6.15 3.67
C CYS A 152 -11.63 -4.64 3.48
N SER A 153 -10.57 -3.94 3.07
CA SER A 153 -10.60 -2.51 2.78
C SER A 153 -10.37 -2.27 1.29
N TRP A 154 -11.08 -1.28 0.75
CA TRP A 154 -10.96 -0.84 -0.63
C TRP A 154 -10.72 0.68 -0.67
N ALA A 155 -10.12 1.15 -1.76
CA ALA A 155 -9.91 2.57 -2.01
C ALA A 155 -9.81 2.81 -3.51
N THR A 156 -10.38 3.91 -4.00
CA THR A 156 -10.27 4.29 -5.40
C THR A 156 -9.30 5.46 -5.57
N PRO A 157 -8.43 5.43 -6.59
CA PRO A 157 -7.64 6.60 -6.95
C PRO A 157 -8.55 7.76 -7.37
N LYS A 158 -8.25 8.98 -6.88
CA LYS A 158 -8.83 10.23 -7.38
C LYS A 158 -7.95 10.80 -8.48
N ASP A 159 -6.83 11.39 -8.05
CA ASP A 159 -5.83 11.98 -8.91
C ASP A 159 -4.48 11.33 -8.63
N PHE A 160 -3.67 11.19 -9.67
CA PHE A 160 -2.31 10.69 -9.55
C PHE A 160 -1.41 11.28 -10.63
N THR A 161 -0.12 11.39 -10.32
CA THR A 161 0.91 11.80 -11.27
C THR A 161 1.31 10.62 -12.16
N ALA A 162 1.22 10.79 -13.49
CA ALA A 162 1.64 9.76 -14.43
C ALA A 162 2.08 10.38 -15.78
N PRO A 163 3.07 9.77 -16.49
CA PRO A 163 3.55 10.29 -17.76
C PRO A 163 2.44 10.54 -18.78
N GLU A 164 1.50 9.61 -18.90
CA GLU A 164 0.38 9.65 -19.84
C GLU A 164 -0.62 10.78 -19.55
N LYS A 165 -0.64 11.32 -18.33
CA LYS A 165 -1.49 12.46 -17.95
C LYS A 165 -0.83 13.81 -18.24
N SER A 166 0.45 13.83 -18.62
CA SER A 166 1.23 15.06 -18.81
C SER A 166 1.14 16.04 -17.63
N ASN A 167 0.97 15.50 -16.42
CA ASN A 167 0.80 16.27 -15.18
C ASN A 167 2.03 16.15 -14.25
N GLN A 168 3.17 15.75 -14.80
CA GLN A 168 4.43 15.69 -14.08
C GLN A 168 5.03 17.09 -13.97
N PHE A 169 5.48 17.45 -12.77
CA PHE A 169 6.21 18.68 -12.52
C PHE A 169 7.63 18.32 -12.06
N HIS A 170 8.64 18.77 -12.79
CA HIS A 170 10.03 18.46 -12.50
C HIS A 170 10.64 19.50 -11.56
N CYS A 171 10.90 19.07 -10.32
CA CYS A 171 11.69 19.83 -9.37
C CYS A 171 13.16 19.87 -9.79
N PHE A 172 13.83 21.01 -9.57
CA PHE A 172 15.28 21.07 -9.55
C PHE A 172 15.82 20.26 -8.39
N GLU A 173 17.08 19.83 -8.50
CA GLU A 173 17.76 19.03 -7.50
C GLU A 173 17.71 19.67 -6.09
N GLY A 174 17.98 20.97 -5.99
CA GLY A 174 17.88 21.74 -4.74
C GLY A 174 16.44 22.12 -4.33
N GLY A 175 15.45 21.84 -5.17
CA GLY A 175 14.03 22.10 -4.89
C GLY A 175 13.59 23.56 -5.02
N ASP A 176 14.44 24.47 -5.50
CA ASP A 176 14.16 25.92 -5.53
C ASP A 176 12.88 26.30 -6.27
N ASN A 177 12.51 25.55 -7.32
CA ASN A 177 11.29 25.78 -8.11
C ASN A 177 10.03 25.09 -7.56
N CYS A 178 10.14 24.34 -6.46
CA CYS A 178 9.02 23.59 -5.85
C CYS A 178 9.09 23.53 -4.32
N LYS A 179 9.87 24.42 -3.73
CA LYS A 179 10.02 24.55 -2.28
C LYS A 179 8.67 24.89 -1.66
N ALA A 180 8.28 24.15 -0.64
CA ALA A 180 7.10 24.47 0.15
C ALA A 180 7.27 25.83 0.82
N ALA A 181 6.21 26.63 0.83
CA ALA A 181 6.20 27.84 1.64
C ALA A 181 6.41 27.43 3.10
N VAL A 182 7.33 28.12 3.78
CA VAL A 182 7.48 27.97 5.23
C VAL A 182 6.19 28.51 5.83
N GLU A 183 5.46 27.71 6.62
CA GLU A 183 4.34 28.27 7.40
C GLU A 183 4.91 29.35 8.31
N LEU A 184 4.44 30.59 8.14
CA LEU A 184 4.83 31.78 8.91
C LEU A 184 4.28 31.75 10.35
N SER A 185 4.24 30.58 11.00
CA SER A 185 3.73 30.44 12.38
C SER A 185 4.83 30.43 13.45
N GLU A 186 6.12 30.53 13.09
CA GLU A 186 7.23 30.61 14.06
C GLU A 186 8.22 31.76 13.76
N ILE A 187 7.70 32.94 13.44
CA ILE A 187 8.43 34.19 13.73
C ILE A 187 7.64 34.93 14.79
N ILE A 188 7.84 34.55 16.04
CA ILE A 188 7.68 35.49 17.15
C ILE A 188 9.06 36.11 17.34
N VAL A 189 9.13 37.43 17.16
CA VAL A 189 10.31 38.27 17.44
C VAL A 189 10.73 38.11 18.90
#